data_AF-A0A9D0Q2F6-F1
#
_entry.id   AF-A0A9D0Q2F6-F1
#
_cell.length_a   1.000
_cell.length_b   1.000
_cell.length_c   1.000
_cell.angle_alpha   90.00
_cell.angle_beta   90.00
_cell.angle_gamma   90.00
#
_symmetry.space_group_name_H-M   'P 1'
#
loop_
_entity.id
_entity.type
_entity.pdbx_description
1 polymer ?
#
loop_
_entity_poly.entity_id
_entity_poly.type
_entity_poly.pdbx_seq_one_letter_code
_entity_poly.pdbx_strand_id
1 'polypeptide(L)'
;MQWLIIKTTSLDALKADKADYALLEQNDDFVQFTPSNGQAIKDQVGNRRVILLIPSEEVGLHYVDIPAATNKQLTKAIPFVLEDSLAEDIDELHFTFHRDNADKTNGMINVATMNSQRLQQWH
;
A
#
# COMPACT_ATOMS: atom_id res chain seq x y z
N MET A 1 3.67 17.76 12.82
CA MET A 1 4.37 17.28 11.60
C MET A 1 3.32 17.18 10.50
N GLN A 2 3.55 17.68 9.28
CA GLN A 2 2.56 17.71 8.20
C GLN A 2 2.87 16.62 7.15
N TRP A 3 1.82 15.93 6.69
CA TRP A 3 1.90 14.91 5.67
C TRP A 3 1.23 15.40 4.38
N LEU A 4 1.79 14.99 3.24
CA LEU A 4 1.18 15.16 1.92
C LEU A 4 0.67 13.81 1.46
N ILE A 5 -0.63 13.66 1.32
CA ILE A 5 -1.26 12.45 0.80
C ILE A 5 -1.58 12.68 -0.67
N ILE A 6 -1.06 11.80 -1.53
CA ILE A 6 -1.33 11.80 -2.97
C ILE A 6 -2.27 10.64 -3.24
N LYS A 7 -3.41 10.92 -3.87
CA LYS A 7 -4.37 9.93 -4.33
C LYS A 7 -4.35 9.90 -5.85
N THR A 8 -4.32 8.69 -6.39
CA THR A 8 -4.37 8.44 -7.82
C THR A 8 -5.37 7.33 -8.11
N THR A 9 -5.96 7.38 -9.30
CA THR A 9 -6.91 6.38 -9.80
C THR A 9 -6.24 5.34 -10.69
N SER A 10 -5.07 5.64 -11.25
CA SER A 10 -4.29 4.69 -12.04
C SER A 10 -2.86 5.19 -12.24
N LEU A 11 -1.97 4.29 -12.64
CA LEU A 11 -0.60 4.65 -12.97
C LEU A 11 -0.55 5.61 -14.17
N ASP A 12 -1.44 5.42 -15.14
CA ASP A 12 -1.54 6.28 -16.32
C ASP A 12 -2.00 7.69 -15.96
N ALA A 13 -2.93 7.83 -15.00
CA ALA A 13 -3.34 9.14 -14.50
C ALA A 13 -2.15 9.86 -13.85
N LEU A 14 -1.37 9.15 -13.02
CA LEU A 14 -0.18 9.71 -12.39
C LEU A 14 0.87 10.13 -13.44
N LYS A 15 1.14 9.29 -14.44
CA LYS A 15 2.05 9.59 -15.57
C LYS A 15 1.56 10.74 -16.44
N ALA A 16 0.24 10.90 -16.58
CA ALA A 16 -0.40 11.99 -17.30
C ALA A 16 -0.52 13.30 -16.47
N ASP A 17 0.20 13.39 -15.35
CA ASP A 17 0.21 14.54 -14.46
C ASP A 17 -1.17 14.84 -13.87
N LYS A 18 -1.99 13.80 -13.64
CA LYS A 18 -3.34 13.89 -13.04
C LYS A 18 -3.37 13.11 -11.74
N ALA A 19 -3.30 13.84 -10.63
CA ALA A 19 -3.43 13.25 -9.30
C ALA A 19 -4.05 14.26 -8.34
N ASP A 20 -4.75 13.73 -7.34
CA ASP A 20 -5.34 14.54 -6.29
C ASP A 20 -4.37 14.54 -5.11
N TYR A 21 -4.33 15.63 -4.34
CA TYR A 21 -3.57 15.67 -3.10
C TYR A 21 -4.40 16.20 -1.94
N ALA A 22 -3.97 15.85 -0.73
CA ALA A 22 -4.48 16.37 0.51
C ALA A 22 -3.31 16.63 1.47
N LEU A 23 -3.43 17.68 2.27
CA LEU A 23 -2.49 17.95 3.36
C LEU A 23 -3.12 17.47 4.66
N LEU A 24 -2.40 16.62 5.39
CA LEU A 24 -2.84 16.09 6.68
C LEU A 24 -1.97 16.66 7.79
N GLU A 25 -2.60 17.36 8.72
CA GLU A 25 -1.97 17.80 9.96
C GLU A 25 -2.20 16.78 11.08
N GLN A 26 -1.44 16.91 12.18
CA GLN A 26 -1.43 15.92 13.26
C GLN A 26 -2.77 15.80 14.02
N ASN A 27 -3.61 16.83 13.93
CA ASN A 27 -4.89 16.92 14.64
C ASN A 27 -6.10 16.86 13.70
N ASP A 28 -5.90 16.58 12.42
CA ASP A 28 -6.99 16.47 11.46
C ASP A 28 -7.62 15.08 11.53
N ASP A 29 -8.93 15.04 11.80
CA ASP A 29 -9.71 13.79 11.68
C ASP A 29 -10.05 13.48 10.21
N PHE A 30 -10.12 14.51 9.37
CA PHE A 30 -10.51 14.40 7.97
C PHE A 30 -9.71 15.37 7.10
N VAL A 31 -9.44 14.96 5.87
CA VAL A 31 -8.82 15.79 4.84
C VAL A 31 -9.64 15.76 3.57
N GLN A 32 -9.64 16.88 2.85
CA GLN A 32 -10.28 16.97 1.54
C GLN A 32 -9.23 16.87 0.43
N PHE A 33 -9.48 15.99 -0.53
CA PHE A 33 -8.64 15.88 -1.72
C PHE A 33 -8.94 17.01 -2.70
N THR A 34 -7.88 17.65 -3.17
CA THR A 34 -7.93 18.70 -4.18
C THR A 34 -7.46 18.12 -5.51
N PRO A 35 -8.31 18.11 -6.56
CA PRO A 35 -7.89 17.72 -7.89
C PRO A 35 -6.79 18.63 -8.40
N SER A 36 -5.71 18.06 -8.90
CA SER A 36 -4.52 18.82 -9.25
C SER A 36 -3.73 18.20 -10.39
N ASN A 37 -2.59 18.82 -10.69
CA ASN A 37 -1.57 18.26 -11.55
C ASN A 37 -0.26 18.01 -10.76
N GLY A 38 0.67 17.27 -11.33
CA GLY A 38 1.90 16.93 -10.63
C GLY A 38 2.84 18.10 -10.41
N GLN A 39 2.73 19.21 -11.15
CA GLN A 39 3.44 20.44 -10.79
C GLN A 39 2.94 21.02 -9.47
N ALA A 40 1.62 21.15 -9.29
CA ALA A 40 1.04 21.63 -8.05
C ALA A 40 1.42 20.73 -6.86
N ILE A 41 1.49 19.40 -7.06
CA ILE A 41 1.95 18.46 -6.04
C ILE A 41 3.42 18.68 -5.69
N LYS A 42 4.31 18.86 -6.69
CA LYS A 42 5.74 19.13 -6.47
C LYS A 42 5.95 20.37 -5.60
N ASP A 43 5.15 21.41 -5.80
CA ASP A 43 5.21 22.64 -5.00
C ASP A 43 4.80 22.38 -3.53
N GLN A 44 4.02 21.32 -3.26
CA GLN A 44 3.63 20.92 -1.91
C GLN A 44 4.60 19.93 -1.23
N VAL A 45 5.49 19.24 -1.97
CA VAL A 45 6.37 18.20 -1.38
C VAL A 45 7.25 18.80 -0.28
N GLY A 46 7.93 19.91 -0.56
CA GLY A 46 8.75 20.63 0.43
C GLY A 46 9.56 19.70 1.34
N ASN A 47 9.42 19.88 2.66
CA ASN A 47 10.00 19.00 3.69
C ASN A 47 8.95 18.09 4.35
N ARG A 48 7.83 17.85 3.66
CA ARG A 48 6.70 17.06 4.18
C ARG A 48 6.94 15.58 3.91
N ARG A 49 6.37 14.74 4.76
CA ARG A 49 6.32 13.29 4.51
C ARG A 49 5.25 13.00 3.47
N VAL A 50 5.61 12.29 2.41
CA VAL A 50 4.68 11.94 1.33
C VAL A 50 4.10 10.55 1.57
N ILE A 51 2.79 10.42 1.41
CA ILE A 51 2.05 9.15 1.41
C ILE A 51 1.37 9.02 0.05
N LEU A 52 1.65 7.95 -0.68
CA LEU A 52 0.96 7.64 -1.93
C LEU A 52 -0.12 6.58 -1.67
N LEU A 53 -1.35 6.88 -2.08
CA LEU A 53 -2.45 5.92 -2.08
C LEU A 53 -2.51 5.24 -3.44
N ILE A 54 -2.27 3.94 -3.46
CA ILE A 54 -2.37 3.09 -4.66
C ILE A 54 -3.81 2.58 -4.78
N PRO A 55 -4.40 2.54 -6.00
CA PRO A 55 -5.71 1.95 -6.22
C PRO A 55 -5.78 0.51 -5.72
N SER A 56 -6.85 0.14 -5.02
CA SER A 56 -7.02 -1.24 -4.53
C SER A 56 -7.11 -2.27 -5.65
N GLU A 57 -7.49 -1.88 -6.86
CA GLU A 57 -7.53 -2.76 -8.04
C GLU A 57 -6.14 -3.27 -8.44
N GLU A 58 -5.08 -2.60 -8.02
CA GLU A 58 -3.68 -3.00 -8.27
C GLU A 58 -3.12 -3.89 -7.16
N VAL A 59 -3.88 -4.11 -6.07
CA VAL A 59 -3.40 -4.80 -4.87
C VAL A 59 -4.34 -5.95 -4.51
N GLY A 60 -3.82 -7.17 -4.53
CA GLY A 60 -4.51 -8.33 -3.96
C GLY A 60 -4.50 -8.26 -2.43
N LEU A 61 -5.67 -8.42 -1.80
CA LEU A 61 -5.82 -8.44 -0.35
C LEU A 61 -6.27 -9.83 0.10
N HIS A 62 -5.53 -10.42 1.03
CA HIS A 62 -5.72 -11.80 1.49
C HIS A 62 -5.70 -11.90 3.00
N TYR A 63 -6.31 -12.97 3.50
CA TYR A 63 -6.27 -13.36 4.92
C TYR A 63 -5.66 -14.75 5.01
N VAL A 64 -4.58 -14.89 5.79
CA VAL A 64 -3.94 -16.19 6.03
C VAL A 64 -3.90 -16.50 7.52
N ASP A 65 -4.11 -17.77 7.87
CA ASP A 65 -3.97 -18.28 9.23
C ASP A 65 -2.61 -18.94 9.39
N ILE A 66 -1.70 -18.29 10.13
CA ILE A 66 -0.38 -18.85 10.44
C ILE A 66 -0.14 -18.70 11.95
N PRO A 67 -0.59 -19.68 12.76
CA PRO A 67 -0.54 -19.58 14.20
C PRO A 67 0.90 -19.58 14.71
N ALA A 68 1.15 -18.80 15.77
CA ALA A 68 2.41 -18.76 16.51
C ALA A 68 3.70 -18.48 15.69
N ALA A 69 3.59 -17.81 14.54
CA ALA A 69 4.77 -17.41 13.75
C ALA A 69 5.32 -16.03 14.16
N THR A 70 6.65 -15.91 14.13
CA THR A 70 7.37 -14.62 14.22
C THR A 70 7.33 -13.90 12.87
N ASN A 71 7.53 -12.57 12.85
CA ASN A 71 7.55 -11.81 11.59
C ASN A 71 8.54 -12.38 10.56
N LYS A 72 9.71 -12.85 11.00
CA LYS A 72 10.71 -13.48 10.11
C LYS A 72 10.23 -14.79 9.49
N GLN A 73 9.46 -15.59 10.25
CA GLN A 73 8.85 -16.81 9.72
C GLN A 73 7.72 -16.46 8.74
N LEU A 74 6.92 -15.44 9.05
CA LEU A 74 5.84 -14.97 8.19
C LEU A 74 6.32 -14.50 6.82
N THR A 75 7.38 -13.68 6.77
CA THR A 75 7.97 -13.25 5.49
C THR A 75 8.35 -14.43 4.59
N LYS A 76 8.71 -15.59 5.17
CA LYS A 76 9.03 -16.80 4.41
C LYS A 76 7.81 -17.65 4.10
N ALA A 77 6.86 -17.77 5.03
CA ALA A 77 5.74 -18.69 4.93
C ALA A 77 4.60 -18.15 4.05
N ILE A 78 4.33 -16.84 4.11
CA ILE A 78 3.21 -16.20 3.41
C ILE A 78 3.20 -16.49 1.90
N PRO A 79 4.33 -16.35 1.16
CA PRO A 79 4.35 -16.65 -0.28
C PRO A 79 3.88 -18.07 -0.58
N PHE A 80 4.45 -19.08 0.11
CA PHE A 80 4.09 -20.48 -0.11
C PHE A 80 2.65 -20.80 0.30
N VAL A 81 2.14 -20.20 1.38
CA VAL A 81 0.75 -20.41 1.82
C VAL A 81 -0.25 -19.90 0.78
N LEU A 82 0.11 -18.85 0.04
CA LEU A 82 -0.75 -18.25 -0.97
C LEU A 82 -0.51 -18.78 -2.38
N GLU A 83 0.51 -19.61 -2.62
CA GLU A 83 0.94 -20.06 -3.95
C GLU A 83 -0.22 -20.66 -4.77
N ASP A 84 -0.99 -21.59 -4.17
CA ASP A 84 -2.14 -22.23 -4.85
C ASP A 84 -3.33 -21.27 -5.08
N SER A 85 -3.39 -20.15 -4.37
CA SER A 85 -4.49 -19.17 -4.43
C SER A 85 -4.20 -18.00 -5.35
N LEU A 86 -2.95 -17.83 -5.76
CA LEU A 86 -2.50 -16.72 -6.59
C LEU A 86 -2.46 -17.15 -8.06
N ALA A 87 -2.83 -16.23 -8.95
CA ALA A 87 -2.78 -16.47 -10.39
C ALA A 87 -1.40 -16.17 -11.00
N GLU A 88 -0.56 -15.43 -10.26
CA GLU A 88 0.81 -15.05 -10.63
C GLU A 88 1.82 -15.86 -9.81
N ASP A 89 3.04 -15.98 -10.33
CA ASP A 89 4.15 -16.62 -9.61
C ASP A 89 4.49 -15.82 -8.34
N ILE A 90 4.67 -16.53 -7.22
CA ILE A 90 5.04 -15.92 -5.93
C ILE A 90 6.40 -15.21 -5.99
N ASP A 91 7.30 -15.60 -6.89
CA ASP A 91 8.59 -14.95 -7.08
C ASP A 91 8.47 -13.59 -7.80
N GLU A 92 7.36 -13.34 -8.50
CA GLU A 92 7.08 -12.07 -9.19
C GLU A 92 6.32 -11.07 -8.31
N LEU A 93 5.79 -11.51 -7.17
CA LEU A 93 4.94 -10.72 -6.29
C LEU A 93 5.71 -10.11 -5.11
N HIS A 94 5.36 -8.87 -4.78
CA HIS A 94 5.74 -8.22 -3.54
C HIS A 94 4.69 -8.49 -2.46
N PHE A 95 5.14 -9.00 -1.31
CA PHE A 95 4.27 -9.31 -0.18
C PHE A 95 4.54 -8.35 0.98
N THR A 96 3.46 -7.79 1.52
CA THR A 96 3.47 -7.09 2.81
C THR A 96 2.38 -7.66 3.70
N PHE A 97 2.57 -7.60 5.02
CA PHE A 97 1.59 -8.14 5.94
C PHE A 97 1.44 -7.31 7.20
N HIS A 98 0.26 -7.39 7.79
CA HIS A 98 -0.08 -6.76 9.04
C HIS A 98 -0.80 -7.75 9.96
N ARG A 99 -0.32 -7.84 11.19
CA ARG A 99 -0.98 -8.58 12.27
C ARG A 99 -1.73 -7.60 13.13
N ASP A 100 -3.03 -7.83 13.28
CA ASP A 100 -3.78 -7.06 14.26
C ASP A 100 -3.29 -7.44 15.66
N ASN A 101 -2.94 -6.42 16.46
CA ASN A 101 -2.50 -6.61 17.83
C ASN A 101 -3.65 -7.02 18.78
N ALA A 102 -4.90 -6.79 18.37
CA ALA A 102 -6.09 -7.16 19.14
C ALA A 102 -6.40 -8.67 19.04
N ASP A 103 -6.05 -9.33 17.93
CA ASP A 103 -6.33 -10.75 17.70
C ASP A 103 -5.06 -11.61 17.71
N LYS A 104 -4.33 -11.54 18.82
CA LYS A 104 -3.12 -12.37 19.02
C LYS A 104 -3.42 -13.87 19.16
N THR A 105 -4.70 -14.21 19.37
CA THR A 105 -5.15 -15.56 19.68
C THR A 105 -5.43 -16.39 18.44
N ASN A 106 -5.86 -15.78 17.33
CA ASN A 106 -6.44 -16.54 16.22
C ASN A 106 -5.54 -16.69 14.99
N GLY A 107 -4.27 -16.29 15.05
CA GLY A 107 -3.29 -16.56 13.99
C GLY A 107 -3.53 -15.83 12.65
N MET A 108 -4.59 -15.03 12.56
CA MET A 108 -5.01 -14.32 11.34
C MET A 108 -4.07 -13.17 10.98
N ILE A 109 -3.73 -13.10 9.69
CA ILE A 109 -2.78 -12.13 9.14
C ILE A 109 -3.37 -11.55 7.87
N ASN A 110 -3.41 -10.21 7.82
CA ASN A 110 -3.76 -9.48 6.61
C ASN A 110 -2.53 -9.41 5.71
N VAL A 111 -2.66 -9.80 4.45
CA VAL A 111 -1.59 -9.78 3.47
C VAL A 111 -2.02 -8.94 2.28
N ALA A 112 -1.15 -8.04 1.84
CA ALA A 112 -1.29 -7.31 0.59
C ALA A 112 -0.22 -7.78 -0.39
N THR A 113 -0.64 -8.09 -1.61
CA THR A 113 0.20 -8.58 -2.71
C THR A 113 0.10 -7.66 -3.91
N MET A 114 1.22 -7.39 -4.55
CA MET A 114 1.26 -6.62 -5.80
C MET A 114 2.41 -7.11 -6.66
N ASN A 115 2.23 -7.16 -7.98
CA ASN A 115 3.33 -7.49 -8.89
C ASN A 115 4.54 -6.55 -8.68
N SER A 116 5.73 -7.13 -8.51
CA SER A 116 6.94 -6.38 -8.15
C SER A 116 7.35 -5.40 -9.23
N GLN A 117 7.22 -5.79 -10.51
CA GLN A 117 7.52 -4.89 -11.63
C GLN A 117 6.52 -3.74 -11.68
N ARG A 118 5.24 -4.00 -11.39
CA ARG A 118 4.25 -2.92 -11.30
C ARG A 118 4.54 -1.98 -10.15
N LEU A 119 4.85 -2.49 -8.96
CA LEU A 119 5.19 -1.67 -7.79
C LEU A 119 6.39 -0.73 -8.08
N GLN A 120 7.40 -1.21 -8.82
CA GLN A 120 8.52 -0.38 -9.25
C GLN A 120 8.11 0.80 -10.14
N GLN A 121 7.03 0.70 -10.90
CA GLN A 121 6.55 1.82 -11.72
C GLN A 121 5.89 2.94 -10.90
N TRP A 122 5.52 2.65 -9.65
CA TRP A 122 4.94 3.63 -8.71
C TRP A 122 6.00 4.38 -7.88
N HIS A 123 7.26 3.93 -7.92
CA HIS A 123 8.39 4.53 -7.19
C HIS A 123 9.10 5.61 -8.02
#